data_AF-A0A926FCK5-F1
#
_entry.id   AF-A0A926FCK5-F1
#
_cell.length_a   1.000
_cell.length_b   1.000
_cell.length_c   1.000
_cell.angle_alpha   90.00
_cell.angle_beta   90.00
_cell.angle_gamma   90.00
#
_symmetry.space_group_name_H-M   'P 1'
#
loop_
_entity.id
_entity.type
_entity.pdbx_description
1 polymer ?
#
loop_
_entity_poly.entity_id
_entity_poly.type
_entity_poly.pdbx_seq_one_letter_code
_entity_poly.pdbx_strand_id
1 'polypeptide(L)' 'MTTKRKVSKGNDVAPIIANDRTMLPARFIAENLGADVEWIEAEQKVVMTKP' A
#
# COMPACT_ATOMS: atom_id res chain seq x y z
N MET A 1 -30.52 -8.63 -7.25
CA MET A 1 -29.14 -8.83 -7.75
C MET A 1 -28.26 -7.73 -7.19
N THR A 2 -27.54 -7.98 -6.10
CA THR A 2 -26.72 -6.95 -5.43
C THR A 2 -25.29 -7.05 -5.96
N THR A 3 -24.92 -6.15 -6.86
CA THR A 3 -23.59 -6.06 -7.46
C THR A 3 -22.55 -5.78 -6.38
N LYS A 4 -21.69 -6.77 -6.09
CA LYS A 4 -20.47 -6.55 -5.31
C LYS A 4 -19.60 -5.56 -6.09
N ARG A 5 -19.46 -4.32 -5.60
CA ARG A 5 -18.43 -3.41 -6.13
C ARG A 5 -17.07 -4.05 -5.86
N LYS A 6 -16.44 -4.55 -6.91
CA LYS A 6 -15.01 -4.89 -6.89
C LYS A 6 -14.27 -3.56 -6.79
N VAL A 7 -13.95 -3.12 -5.59
CA VAL A 7 -12.97 -2.04 -5.40
C VAL A 7 -11.65 -2.60 -5.93
N SER A 8 -11.25 -2.16 -7.13
CA SER A 8 -9.89 -2.36 -7.58
C SER A 8 -8.99 -1.68 -6.55
N LYS A 9 -8.08 -2.41 -5.90
CA LYS A 9 -6.94 -1.79 -5.20
C LYS A 9 -6.06 -1.11 -6.24
N GLY A 10 -6.52 0.03 -6.75
CA GLY A 10 -5.75 0.90 -7.62
C GLY A 10 -4.75 1.63 -6.75
N ASN A 11 -3.51 1.71 -7.20
CA ASN A 11 -2.57 2.65 -6.61
C ASN A 11 -2.98 4.06 -7.05
N ASP A 12 -3.71 4.78 -6.21
CA ASP A 12 -4.21 6.14 -6.53
C ASP A 12 -3.07 7.18 -6.62
N VAL A 13 -1.85 6.82 -6.21
CA VAL A 13 -0.68 7.69 -6.21
C VAL A 13 0.28 7.26 -7.33
N ALA A 14 0.52 8.17 -8.26
CA ALA A 14 1.49 7.94 -9.34
C ALA A 14 2.91 7.75 -8.77
N PRO A 15 3.72 6.83 -9.35
CA PRO A 15 5.13 6.73 -9.00
C PRO A 15 5.86 8.05 -9.25
N ILE A 16 6.84 8.37 -8.42
CA ILE A 16 7.66 9.58 -8.58
C ILE A 16 9.12 9.18 -8.78
N ILE A 17 9.87 9.97 -9.56
CA ILE A 17 11.32 9.79 -9.69
C ILE A 17 12.00 10.75 -8.71
N ALA A 18 12.81 10.20 -7.81
CA ALA A 18 13.62 10.96 -6.86
C ALA A 18 15.00 10.31 -6.71
N ASN A 19 16.06 11.10 -6.75
CA ASN A 19 17.46 10.62 -6.62
C ASN A 19 17.78 9.45 -7.58
N ASP A 20 17.38 9.58 -8.86
CA ASP A 20 17.54 8.54 -9.90
C ASP A 20 16.88 7.19 -9.56
N ARG A 21 15.88 7.19 -8.67
CA ARG A 21 15.09 6.02 -8.29
C ARG A 21 13.60 6.29 -8.43
N THR A 22 12.85 5.30 -8.90
CA THR A 22 11.39 5.35 -8.90
C THR A 22 10.87 4.95 -7.53
N MET A 23 10.27 5.91 -6.83
CA MET A 23 9.60 5.71 -5.57
C MET A 23 8.15 5.30 -5.81
N LEU A 24 7.74 4.24 -5.11
CA LEU A 24 6.40 3.69 -5.16
C LEU A 24 5.78 3.74 -3.76
N PRO A 25 4.44 3.85 -3.64
CA PRO A 25 3.78 3.78 -2.35
C PRO A 25 4.04 2.43 -1.66
N ALA A 26 4.71 2.48 -0.50
CA ALA A 26 5.14 1.28 0.21
C ALA A 26 3.99 0.34 0.56
N ARG A 27 2.84 0.90 0.99
CA ARG A 27 1.63 0.13 1.31
C ARG A 27 1.12 -0.65 0.11
N PHE A 28 1.05 -0.02 -1.06
CA PHE A 28 0.58 -0.68 -2.28
C PHE A 28 1.43 -1.88 -2.63
N ILE A 29 2.76 -1.74 -2.59
CA ILE A 29 3.67 -2.85 -2.89
C ILE A 29 3.55 -3.97 -1.86
N ALA A 30 3.57 -3.65 -0.56
CA ALA A 30 3.48 -4.64 0.51
C ALA A 30 2.18 -5.45 0.46
N GLU A 31 1.03 -4.80 0.27
CA GLU A 31 -0.26 -5.50 0.16
C GLU A 31 -0.33 -6.40 -1.08
N ASN A 32 0.23 -5.98 -2.22
CA ASN A 32 0.31 -6.84 -3.41
C ASN A 32 1.24 -8.04 -3.22
N LEU A 33 2.24 -7.92 -2.35
CA LEU A 33 3.10 -9.02 -1.93
C LEU A 33 2.46 -9.91 -0.85
N GLY A 34 1.21 -9.62 -0.45
CA GLY A 34 0.45 -10.37 0.55
C GLY A 34 0.92 -10.13 1.98
N ALA A 35 1.46 -8.95 2.28
CA ALA A 35 1.70 -8.50 3.65
C ALA A 35 0.52 -7.64 4.14
N ASP A 36 0.22 -7.76 5.42
CA ASP A 36 -0.68 -6.87 6.15
C ASP A 36 0.11 -5.64 6.62
N VAL A 37 -0.50 -4.46 6.48
CA VAL A 37 0.14 -3.17 6.81
C VAL A 37 -0.71 -2.42 7.82
N GLU A 38 -0.14 -2.14 8.99
CA GLU A 38 -0.77 -1.39 10.07
C GLU A 38 -0.03 -0.08 10.34
N TRP A 39 -0.78 0.97 10.68
CA TRP A 39 -0.22 2.26 11.12
C TRP A 39 -0.51 2.48 12.60
N ILE A 40 0.55 2.61 13.39
CA ILE A 40 0.49 2.97 14.80
C ILE A 40 0.73 4.47 14.90
N GLU A 41 -0.37 5.23 14.99
CA GLU A 41 -0.35 6.69 14.98
C GLU A 41 0.46 7.28 16.14
N ALA A 42 0.31 6.71 17.34
CA ALA A 42 1.00 7.17 18.54
C ALA A 42 2.53 7.12 18.42
N GLU A 43 3.07 6.18 17.65
CA GLU A 43 4.50 5.99 17.44
C GLU A 43 4.98 6.53 16.08
N GLN A 44 4.07 7.07 15.27
CA GLN A 44 4.31 7.35 13.86
C GLN A 44 5.01 6.18 13.12
N LYS A 45 4.53 4.96 13.39
CA LYS A 45 5.20 3.72 12.99
C LYS A 45 4.34 2.88 12.07
N VAL A 46 4.96 2.37 11.00
CA VAL A 46 4.36 1.36 10.12
C VAL A 46 4.82 -0.03 10.58
N VAL A 47 3.87 -0.95 10.76
CA VAL A 47 4.15 -2.37 10.99
C VAL A 47 3.69 -3.15 9.76
N MET A 48 4.58 -3.99 9.22
CA MET A 48 4.29 -4.87 8.08
C MET A 48 4.48 -6.32 8.52
N THR A 49 3.43 -7.12 8.41
CA THR A 49 3.44 -8.53 8.82
C THR A 49 3.09 -9.40 7.63
N LYS A 50 3.88 -10.44 7.38
CA LYS A 50 3.59 -11.45 6.36
C LYS A 50 3.62 -12.81 7.06
N PRO A 51 2.63 -13.70 6.82
CA PRO A 51 2.67 -15.06 7.35
C PRO A 51 3.83 -15.88 6.78
#